data_AF-A0A2G6P3D3-F1
#
_entry.id   AF-A0A2G6P3D3-F1
#
_cell.length_a   1.000
_cell.length_b   1.000
_cell.length_c   1.000
_cell.angle_alpha   90.00
_cell.angle_beta   90.00
_cell.angle_gamma   90.00
#
_symmetry.space_group_name_H-M   'P 1'
#
loop_
_entity.id
_entity.type
_entity.pdbx_description
1 polymer ?
#
loop_
_entity_poly.entity_id
_entity_poly.type
_entity_poly.pdbx_seq_one_letter_code
_entity_poly.pdbx_strand_id
1 'polypeptide(L)'
;MKNFISILLLLSLLFTLEGKWLSGTPANQIKEEGLDDHLGKGRLFIPCMSNPKWEVPKIFLYKRNQKFNYDRYRVDCKFGKSTFLDPGYYRIVFGTAESQMDMLTEEFSISSGETFILEQNWASLLVKVIDENREEVRISYDIYEFDGAREIGSKYSIDQTDFEKQRDTWILRPGKYKIVKSGEPFNTIVNFVTIELEKGDLYQFTIVVDSDTREFRGFGELLGESEKEKSNVKWQERLTLKGAFSLNSNNIDSEKDSQTEANFNGKIKNRLKYDVKPWLINLNQIFETDLRKSNEDDIRVINDRFDLTNTAIFYFTDIFGFYGELSLRSEIFSNTNYFSEDKNIKKIYSSKVETFEGVSDIEVSPVIFPLTTGEEIGFNFHLLNEPRANLYFRTGIGMEQTNNNNVFEESGVEGNYTIYKEIDNNYINGLVFSAGSDFRVFSNLNYESEVRFIKSFTKADEYNFNWENNFTFNIFQYLSLEYNIDFQYSDKKDYLVWKHNLLLEFSYYFTN
;
A
#
# COMPACT_ATOMS: atom_id res chain seq x y z
N MET A 1 -20.98 19.26 18.58
CA MET A 1 -20.20 18.43 17.63
C MET A 1 -18.87 19.14 17.27
N LYS A 2 -18.08 19.53 18.28
CA LYS A 2 -16.82 20.27 18.14
C LYS A 2 -15.72 19.83 19.14
N ASN A 3 -15.97 18.81 19.96
CA ASN A 3 -15.08 18.41 21.06
C ASN A 3 -14.50 16.99 20.91
N PHE A 4 -14.52 16.41 19.71
CA PHE A 4 -13.90 15.09 19.45
C PHE A 4 -12.57 15.17 18.69
N ILE A 5 -12.22 16.35 18.16
CA ILE A 5 -11.00 16.57 17.34
C ILE A 5 -9.79 17.02 18.20
N SER A 6 -10.01 17.44 19.45
CA SER A 6 -8.94 18.04 20.28
C SER A 6 -8.17 17.07 21.20
N ILE A 7 -8.48 15.77 21.19
CA ILE A 7 -7.85 14.79 22.12
C ILE A 7 -6.73 13.97 21.44
N LEU A 8 -6.56 14.03 20.11
CA LEU A 8 -5.50 13.29 19.41
C LEU A 8 -4.14 14.02 19.34
N LEU A 9 -4.05 15.28 19.79
CA LEU A 9 -2.93 16.18 19.46
C LEU A 9 -2.02 16.55 20.65
N LEU A 10 -2.10 15.83 21.77
CA LEU A 10 -1.41 16.23 23.00
C LEU A 10 -0.81 15.02 23.75
N LEU A 11 0.06 14.27 23.08
CA LEU A 11 0.94 13.30 23.77
C LEU A 11 2.21 13.02 22.95
N SER A 12 3.01 14.04 22.70
CA SER A 12 4.33 13.89 22.07
C SER A 12 5.35 14.87 22.64
N LEU A 13 5.58 14.81 23.95
CA LEU A 13 6.70 15.51 24.55
C LEU A 13 7.16 14.71 25.75
N LEU A 14 8.27 13.97 25.55
CA LEU A 14 9.31 13.62 26.53
C LEU A 14 10.03 12.36 26.05
N PHE A 15 11.06 12.47 25.22
CA PHE A 15 12.18 11.53 25.27
C PHE A 15 13.48 12.24 24.93
N THR A 16 14.45 12.03 25.80
CA THR A 16 15.81 12.54 25.78
C THR A 16 16.60 11.97 24.60
N LEU A 17 17.25 12.86 23.86
CA LEU A 17 18.27 12.56 22.86
C LEU A 17 19.39 11.75 23.51
N GLU A 18 19.61 10.52 23.02
CA GLU A 18 20.95 9.94 23.05
C GLU A 18 21.08 8.86 21.97
N GLY A 19 22.17 8.96 21.20
CA GLY A 19 22.62 7.97 20.20
C GLY A 19 22.43 8.39 18.73
N LYS A 20 23.48 8.14 17.93
CA LYS A 20 23.49 8.22 16.45
C LYS A 20 22.52 7.22 15.79
N TRP A 21 22.07 6.19 16.53
CA TRP A 21 21.16 5.15 16.05
C TRP A 21 19.69 5.55 16.26
N LEU A 22 18.82 5.08 15.35
CA LEU A 22 17.37 5.24 15.46
C LEU A 22 16.74 4.16 16.36
N SER A 23 17.27 2.94 16.33
CA SER A 23 16.82 1.76 17.10
C SER A 23 17.24 1.75 18.57
N GLY A 24 17.97 2.77 19.04
CA GLY A 24 18.58 2.77 20.38
C GLY A 24 19.80 1.85 20.48
N THR A 25 20.43 1.79 21.66
CA THR A 25 21.66 1.01 21.87
C THR A 25 21.39 -0.51 21.84
N PRO A 26 22.41 -1.36 21.55
CA PRO A 26 22.25 -2.82 21.59
C PRO A 26 21.68 -3.34 22.92
N ALA A 27 22.09 -2.75 24.04
CA ALA A 27 21.60 -3.12 25.37
C ALA A 27 20.10 -2.83 25.53
N ASN A 28 19.62 -1.70 25.01
CA ASN A 28 18.19 -1.36 25.05
C ASN A 28 17.38 -2.33 24.18
N GLN A 29 17.86 -2.64 22.97
CA GLN A 29 17.19 -3.57 22.07
C GLN A 29 17.05 -4.98 22.68
N ILE A 30 18.10 -5.51 23.31
CA ILE A 30 18.05 -6.80 24.01
C ILE A 30 17.04 -6.77 25.17
N LYS A 31 16.99 -5.65 25.92
CA LYS A 31 16.06 -5.47 27.03
C LYS A 31 14.60 -5.43 26.55
N GLU A 32 14.34 -4.81 25.41
CA GLU A 32 13.02 -4.75 24.77
C GLU A 32 12.58 -6.12 24.21
N GLU A 33 13.51 -6.91 23.68
CA GLU A 33 13.23 -8.26 23.18
C GLU A 33 12.83 -9.23 24.32
N GLY A 34 13.37 -9.04 25.52
CA GLY A 34 13.14 -9.91 26.67
C GLY A 34 14.18 -11.03 26.85
N LEU A 35 13.98 -11.82 27.91
CA LEU A 35 14.87 -12.90 28.37
C LEU A 35 14.24 -14.28 28.09
N ASP A 36 13.95 -14.60 26.84
CA ASP A 36 13.55 -15.96 26.45
C ASP A 36 14.78 -16.79 26.09
N ASP A 37 15.48 -17.35 27.08
CA ASP A 37 16.65 -18.19 26.83
C ASP A 37 16.25 -19.65 26.52
N HIS A 38 16.86 -20.22 25.48
CA HIS A 38 16.65 -21.62 25.11
C HIS A 38 17.69 -22.52 25.81
N LEU A 39 17.20 -23.48 26.61
CA LEU A 39 18.04 -24.46 27.31
C LEU A 39 19.01 -25.17 26.36
N GLY A 40 20.30 -25.14 26.69
CA GLY A 40 21.37 -25.80 25.93
C GLY A 40 21.88 -25.05 24.70
N LYS A 41 21.31 -23.86 24.39
CA LYS A 41 21.72 -23.01 23.27
C LYS A 41 22.38 -21.74 23.76
N GLY A 42 23.14 -21.07 22.90
CA GLY A 42 23.53 -19.69 23.09
C GLY A 42 22.79 -18.75 22.14
N ARG A 43 22.90 -17.45 22.41
CA ARG A 43 22.13 -16.38 21.77
C ARG A 43 23.07 -15.51 20.94
N LEU A 44 22.88 -15.48 19.63
CA LEU A 44 23.50 -14.50 18.73
C LEU A 44 22.56 -13.30 18.62
N PHE A 45 23.02 -12.12 19.02
CA PHE A 45 22.30 -10.87 18.79
C PHE A 45 23.06 -10.00 17.80
N ILE A 46 22.39 -9.62 16.72
CA ILE A 46 22.93 -8.70 15.71
C ILE A 46 22.21 -7.36 15.89
N PRO A 47 22.87 -6.31 16.40
CA PRO A 47 22.18 -5.04 16.64
C PRO A 47 21.70 -4.39 15.35
N CYS A 48 20.50 -3.79 15.40
CA CYS A 48 20.01 -2.91 14.34
C CYS A 48 20.45 -1.47 14.64
N MET A 49 20.81 -0.65 13.64
CA MET A 49 21.12 0.78 13.87
C MET A 49 19.97 1.73 13.51
N SER A 50 19.15 1.35 12.53
CA SER A 50 18.03 2.15 12.01
C SER A 50 16.69 1.55 12.45
N ASN A 51 15.95 0.88 11.57
CA ASN A 51 14.75 0.12 11.89
C ASN A 51 14.96 -1.33 11.43
N PRO A 52 14.63 -2.36 12.23
CA PRO A 52 14.77 -3.76 11.82
C PRO A 52 14.03 -4.12 10.52
N LYS A 53 12.97 -3.39 10.19
CA LYS A 53 12.25 -3.52 8.91
C LYS A 53 13.02 -2.94 7.71
N TRP A 54 13.93 -1.98 7.95
CA TRP A 54 14.74 -1.29 6.93
C TRP A 54 16.11 -1.95 6.73
N GLU A 55 16.63 -2.60 7.78
CA GLU A 55 17.87 -3.37 7.74
C GLU A 55 17.60 -4.82 7.37
N VAL A 56 17.40 -5.06 6.07
CA VAL A 56 17.19 -6.38 5.47
C VAL A 56 18.42 -6.85 4.66
N PRO A 57 19.64 -6.92 5.25
CA PRO A 57 20.79 -7.41 4.52
C PRO A 57 20.67 -8.90 4.21
N LYS A 58 21.41 -9.36 3.20
CA LYS A 58 21.61 -10.80 2.99
C LYS A 58 22.49 -11.31 4.13
N ILE A 59 22.07 -12.37 4.81
CA ILE A 59 22.83 -12.99 5.91
C ILE A 59 23.06 -14.48 5.61
N PHE A 60 24.31 -14.92 5.72
CA PHE A 60 24.72 -16.31 5.58
C PHE A 60 25.49 -16.73 6.83
N LEU A 61 24.97 -17.73 7.53
CA LEU A 61 25.62 -18.30 8.71
C LEU A 61 26.25 -19.64 8.34
N TYR A 62 27.47 -19.87 8.82
CA TYR A 62 28.21 -21.11 8.63
C TYR A 62 28.69 -21.63 9.97
N LYS A 63 28.57 -22.94 10.19
CA LYS A 63 29.07 -23.62 11.39
C LYS A 63 30.32 -24.40 11.06
N ARG A 64 31.34 -24.29 11.90
CA ARG A 64 32.57 -25.07 11.76
C ARG A 64 32.32 -26.52 12.16
N ASN A 65 32.63 -27.45 11.27
CA ASN A 65 32.51 -28.88 11.49
C ASN A 65 33.77 -29.46 12.15
N GLN A 66 33.72 -30.75 12.50
CA GLN A 66 34.83 -31.46 13.16
C GLN A 66 36.10 -31.55 12.30
N LYS A 67 36.00 -31.38 10.98
CA LYS A 67 37.13 -31.32 10.05
C LYS A 67 37.66 -29.90 9.87
N PHE A 68 37.22 -28.97 10.72
CA PHE A 68 37.56 -27.55 10.68
C PHE A 68 37.13 -26.80 9.41
N ASN A 69 36.23 -27.38 8.61
CA ASN A 69 35.60 -26.70 7.47
C ASN A 69 34.28 -26.03 7.91
N TYR A 70 33.83 -25.05 7.14
CA TYR A 70 32.58 -24.33 7.40
C TYR A 70 31.45 -24.86 6.51
N ASP A 71 30.42 -25.41 7.13
CA ASP A 71 29.20 -25.85 6.46
C ASP A 71 28.10 -24.80 6.65
N ARG A 72 27.31 -24.54 5.60
CA ARG A 72 26.22 -23.56 5.68
C ARG A 72 25.18 -24.01 6.72
N TYR A 73 25.00 -23.20 7.75
CA TYR A 73 24.04 -23.43 8.83
C TYR A 73 22.77 -22.62 8.52
N ARG A 74 21.71 -23.33 8.14
CA ARG A 74 20.46 -22.71 7.67
C ARG A 74 19.60 -22.27 8.86
N VAL A 75 19.82 -21.05 9.31
CA VAL A 75 18.97 -20.37 10.30
C VAL A 75 18.68 -18.96 9.80
N ASP A 76 17.44 -18.52 9.96
CA ASP A 76 17.02 -17.16 9.66
C ASP A 76 17.53 -16.22 10.76
N CYS A 77 18.46 -15.35 10.41
CA CYS A 77 19.04 -14.35 11.31
C CYS A 77 18.51 -12.98 10.90
N LYS A 78 18.10 -12.15 11.85
CA LYS A 78 17.59 -10.79 11.59
C LYS A 78 18.30 -9.77 12.47
N PHE A 79 18.49 -8.56 11.96
CA PHE A 79 19.00 -7.44 12.75
C PHE A 79 17.96 -7.02 13.79
N GLY A 80 18.41 -6.61 14.98
CA GLY A 80 17.57 -6.21 16.11
C GLY A 80 16.81 -7.37 16.76
N LYS A 81 17.07 -8.63 16.38
CA LYS A 81 16.44 -9.82 16.97
C LYS A 81 17.46 -10.92 17.21
N SER A 82 17.26 -11.68 18.27
CA SER A 82 18.15 -12.75 18.66
C SER A 82 17.91 -14.04 17.89
N THR A 83 19.01 -14.75 17.64
CA THR A 83 19.02 -16.05 16.99
C THR A 83 19.66 -17.08 17.92
N PHE A 84 18.96 -18.17 18.22
CA PHE A 84 19.47 -19.21 19.13
C PHE A 84 20.24 -20.29 18.38
N LEU A 85 21.52 -20.43 18.71
CA LEU A 85 22.47 -21.32 18.05
C LEU A 85 22.96 -22.40 19.01
N ASP A 86 23.26 -23.59 18.48
CA ASP A 86 23.95 -24.62 19.25
C ASP A 86 25.37 -24.14 19.60
N PRO A 87 25.96 -24.58 20.72
CA PRO A 87 27.33 -24.23 21.04
C PRO A 87 28.32 -24.64 19.93
N GLY A 88 29.28 -23.78 19.62
CA GLY A 88 30.27 -24.02 18.58
C GLY A 88 30.91 -22.76 18.00
N TYR A 89 31.70 -22.96 16.94
CA TYR A 89 32.35 -21.89 16.18
C TYR A 89 31.59 -21.60 14.89
N TYR A 90 31.37 -20.33 14.63
CA TYR A 90 30.55 -19.84 13.54
C TYR A 90 31.28 -18.78 12.72
N ARG A 91 30.89 -18.66 11.45
CA ARG A 91 31.24 -17.55 10.57
C ARG A 91 29.94 -16.96 10.04
N ILE A 92 29.76 -15.66 10.18
CA ILE A 92 28.64 -14.92 9.60
C ILE A 92 29.15 -14.07 8.45
N VAL A 93 28.44 -14.09 7.33
CA VAL A 93 28.66 -13.20 6.18
C VAL A 93 27.40 -12.39 5.97
N PHE A 94 27.49 -11.07 6.02
CA PHE A 94 26.31 -10.22 5.96
C PHE A 94 26.57 -8.86 5.30
N GLY A 95 25.55 -8.32 4.65
CA GLY A 95 25.63 -6.97 4.08
C GLY A 95 24.60 -6.75 2.98
N THR A 96 24.61 -5.54 2.44
CA THR A 96 23.71 -5.13 1.35
C THR A 96 24.34 -5.17 -0.04
N ALA A 97 25.65 -5.46 -0.12
CA ALA A 97 26.34 -5.63 -1.39
C ALA A 97 25.72 -6.77 -2.22
N GLU A 98 25.75 -6.65 -3.55
CA GLU A 98 25.23 -7.70 -4.43
C GLU A 98 26.08 -8.97 -4.38
N SER A 99 27.40 -8.80 -4.35
CA SER A 99 28.41 -9.85 -4.26
C SER A 99 28.74 -10.20 -2.81
N GLN A 100 28.81 -11.50 -2.51
CA GLN A 100 29.20 -11.99 -1.17
C GLN A 100 30.64 -11.62 -0.80
N MET A 101 31.54 -11.41 -1.77
CA MET A 101 32.93 -11.04 -1.49
C MET A 101 33.04 -9.63 -0.89
N ASP A 102 32.03 -8.80 -1.13
CA ASP A 102 31.95 -7.41 -0.71
C ASP A 102 31.15 -7.24 0.60
N MET A 103 30.56 -8.32 1.10
CA MET A 103 29.87 -8.37 2.39
C MET A 103 30.83 -8.45 3.57
N LEU A 104 30.39 -8.05 4.76
CA LEU A 104 31.16 -8.22 5.99
C LEU A 104 31.27 -9.70 6.36
N THR A 105 32.38 -10.10 6.97
CA THR A 105 32.61 -11.46 7.45
C THR A 105 33.17 -11.40 8.86
N GLU A 106 32.53 -12.11 9.79
CA GLU A 106 32.97 -12.19 11.18
C GLU A 106 32.98 -13.64 11.65
N GLU A 107 33.95 -14.01 12.47
CA GLU A 107 34.05 -15.32 13.10
C GLU A 107 33.90 -15.19 14.61
N PHE A 108 33.13 -16.11 15.21
CA PHE A 108 32.86 -16.07 16.64
C PHE A 108 32.57 -17.46 17.20
N SER A 109 32.61 -17.58 18.52
CA SER A 109 32.20 -18.79 19.24
C SER A 109 31.02 -18.48 20.16
N ILE A 110 30.10 -19.43 20.29
CA ILE A 110 28.99 -19.34 21.23
C ILE A 110 29.02 -20.54 22.16
N SER A 111 28.88 -20.27 23.46
CA SER A 111 28.66 -21.27 24.51
C SER A 111 27.18 -21.37 24.89
N SER A 112 26.80 -22.46 25.56
CA SER A 112 25.44 -22.60 26.08
C SER A 112 25.16 -21.55 27.15
N GLY A 113 24.02 -20.85 27.05
CA GLY A 113 23.62 -19.78 27.96
C GLY A 113 24.36 -18.46 27.75
N GLU A 114 25.26 -18.37 26.76
CA GLU A 114 25.99 -17.14 26.45
C GLU A 114 25.21 -16.29 25.46
N THR A 115 25.21 -14.97 25.66
CA THR A 115 24.75 -14.00 24.65
C THR A 115 25.96 -13.37 23.97
N PHE A 116 26.18 -13.72 22.70
CA PHE A 116 27.15 -13.09 21.84
C PHE A 116 26.49 -11.94 21.07
N ILE A 117 26.94 -10.72 21.35
CA ILE A 117 26.53 -9.52 20.62
C ILE A 117 27.55 -9.27 19.52
N LEU A 118 27.11 -9.29 18.27
CA LEU A 118 28.01 -9.04 17.14
C LEU A 118 28.54 -7.60 17.21
N GLU A 119 29.86 -7.45 17.29
CA GLU A 119 30.52 -6.14 17.32
C GLU A 119 30.21 -5.36 16.04
N GLN A 120 29.88 -4.08 16.17
CA GLN A 120 29.44 -3.24 15.06
C GLN A 120 30.62 -2.79 14.19
N ASN A 121 31.22 -3.74 13.48
CA ASN A 121 32.32 -3.54 12.53
C ASN A 121 31.87 -3.00 11.16
N TRP A 122 30.60 -2.63 11.01
CA TRP A 122 29.99 -2.07 9.80
C TRP A 122 29.52 -0.64 10.01
N ALA A 123 29.17 0.02 8.92
CA ALA A 123 28.44 1.28 8.91
C ALA A 123 27.06 1.07 8.30
N SER A 124 26.06 1.81 8.81
CA SER A 124 24.73 1.87 8.22
C SER A 124 24.53 3.19 7.49
N LEU A 125 23.99 3.15 6.27
CA LEU A 125 23.72 4.35 5.47
C LEU A 125 22.27 4.35 4.98
N LEU A 126 21.54 5.39 5.34
CA LEU A 126 20.19 5.68 4.86
C LEU A 126 20.28 6.87 3.89
N VAL A 127 19.90 6.64 2.63
CA VAL A 127 19.92 7.67 1.59
C VAL A 127 18.50 8.19 1.38
N LYS A 128 18.30 9.48 1.65
CA LYS A 128 17.08 10.23 1.37
C LYS A 128 17.34 11.09 0.14
N VAL A 129 16.37 11.18 -0.77
CA VAL A 129 16.48 12.07 -1.94
C VAL A 129 15.27 12.97 -1.94
N ILE A 130 15.51 14.28 -1.99
CA ILE A 130 14.46 15.31 -1.97
C ILE A 130 14.62 16.28 -3.14
N ASP A 131 13.56 16.97 -3.52
CA ASP A 131 13.63 18.10 -4.44
C ASP A 131 13.87 19.44 -3.72
N GLU A 132 13.85 20.54 -4.49
CA GLU A 132 14.02 21.91 -3.98
C GLU A 132 12.90 22.35 -3.03
N ASN A 133 11.72 21.71 -3.11
CA ASN A 133 10.57 21.93 -2.24
C ASN A 133 10.61 21.05 -0.99
N ARG A 134 11.66 20.24 -0.82
CA ARG A 134 11.84 19.23 0.23
C ARG A 134 10.86 18.05 0.17
N GLU A 135 10.26 17.83 -1.00
CA GLU A 135 9.47 16.63 -1.24
C GLU A 135 10.40 15.45 -1.50
N GLU A 136 10.15 14.29 -0.88
CA GLU A 136 10.93 13.08 -1.17
C GLU A 136 10.59 12.55 -2.55
N VAL A 137 11.61 12.30 -3.36
CA VAL A 137 11.44 11.93 -4.76
C VAL A 137 12.15 10.62 -5.04
N ARG A 138 11.47 9.75 -5.79
CA ARG A 138 12.00 8.44 -6.17
C ARG A 138 13.02 8.57 -7.29
N ILE A 139 14.27 8.30 -6.96
CA ILE A 139 15.41 8.32 -7.87
C ILE A 139 16.24 7.06 -7.66
N SER A 140 16.64 6.44 -8.76
CA SER A 140 17.59 5.33 -8.73
C SER A 140 18.99 5.88 -8.54
N TYR A 141 19.78 5.25 -7.67
CA TYR A 141 21.18 5.57 -7.45
C TYR A 141 22.00 4.31 -7.27
N ASP A 142 23.27 4.40 -7.64
CA ASP A 142 24.25 3.33 -7.56
C ASP A 142 25.33 3.72 -6.55
N ILE A 143 25.80 2.77 -5.73
CA ILE A 143 26.88 2.97 -4.76
C ILE A 143 28.14 2.24 -5.22
N TYR A 144 29.25 2.97 -5.21
CA TYR A 144 30.58 2.45 -5.49
C TYR A 144 31.51 2.60 -4.29
N GLU A 145 32.33 1.58 -4.02
CA GLU A 145 33.49 1.70 -3.14
C GLU A 145 34.55 2.58 -3.83
N PHE A 146 35.02 3.62 -3.14
CA PHE A 146 35.87 4.65 -3.74
C PHE A 146 37.25 4.12 -4.13
N ASP A 147 37.90 3.33 -3.28
CA ASP A 147 39.28 2.90 -3.48
C ASP A 147 39.43 1.86 -4.60
N GLY A 148 38.40 1.02 -4.79
CA GLY A 148 38.37 -0.05 -5.79
C GLY A 148 37.56 0.27 -7.05
N ALA A 149 36.85 1.41 -7.09
CA ALA A 149 35.87 1.75 -8.12
C ALA A 149 34.83 0.62 -8.35
N ARG A 150 34.53 -0.15 -7.31
CA ARG A 150 33.72 -1.36 -7.40
C ARG A 150 32.28 -1.03 -7.08
N GLU A 151 31.38 -1.48 -7.93
CA GLU A 151 29.95 -1.34 -7.70
C GLU A 151 29.51 -2.25 -6.55
N ILE A 152 28.85 -1.66 -5.56
CA ILE A 152 28.29 -2.37 -4.41
C ILE A 152 26.86 -2.81 -4.71
N GLY A 153 26.11 -1.96 -5.42
CA GLY A 153 24.78 -2.22 -5.94
C GLY A 153 23.97 -0.94 -6.14
N SER A 154 22.70 -1.13 -6.51
CA SER A 154 21.76 -0.05 -6.80
C SER A 154 20.53 -0.10 -5.90
N LYS A 155 20.01 1.06 -5.51
CA LYS A 155 18.70 1.19 -4.85
C LYS A 155 17.94 2.39 -5.37
N TYR A 156 16.66 2.45 -5.01
CA TYR A 156 15.82 3.62 -5.23
C TYR A 156 15.64 4.36 -3.91
N SER A 157 15.68 5.68 -3.94
CA SER A 157 15.09 6.46 -2.86
C SER A 157 13.58 6.26 -2.83
N ILE A 158 13.00 6.53 -1.67
CA ILE A 158 11.56 6.51 -1.51
C ILE A 158 10.98 7.83 -1.98
N ASP A 159 9.81 7.71 -2.57
CA ASP A 159 8.90 8.81 -2.75
C ASP A 159 7.88 8.73 -1.62
N GLN A 160 7.59 9.86 -0.98
CA GLN A 160 6.55 9.98 0.04
C GLN A 160 5.21 9.42 -0.44
N THR A 161 4.93 9.44 -1.74
CA THR A 161 3.69 8.90 -2.30
C THR A 161 3.55 7.36 -2.21
N ASP A 162 4.62 6.61 -1.94
CA ASP A 162 4.64 5.13 -2.00
C ASP A 162 4.63 4.48 -0.61
N PHE A 163 3.42 4.32 -0.06
CA PHE A 163 3.15 3.83 1.29
C PHE A 163 3.52 2.38 1.59
N GLU A 164 3.71 1.57 0.56
CA GLU A 164 4.06 0.16 0.72
C GLU A 164 5.57 -0.04 0.83
N LYS A 165 6.35 0.97 0.42
CA LYS A 165 7.80 0.95 0.52
C LYS A 165 8.26 1.29 1.93
N GLN A 166 9.20 0.48 2.39
CA GLN A 166 9.99 0.73 3.58
C GLN A 166 11.35 1.24 3.14
N ARG A 167 11.94 2.16 3.94
CA ARG A 167 13.30 2.64 3.68
C ARG A 167 14.26 1.46 3.69
N ASP A 168 15.22 1.50 2.78
CA ASP A 168 16.29 0.51 2.76
C ASP A 168 17.54 1.11 3.37
N THR A 169 18.01 0.52 4.46
CA THR A 169 19.31 0.87 5.04
C THR A 169 20.39 0.05 4.38
N TRP A 170 21.44 0.71 3.89
CA TRP A 170 22.64 0.05 3.42
C TRP A 170 23.48 -0.40 4.62
N ILE A 171 23.88 -1.66 4.62
CA ILE A 171 24.86 -2.23 5.56
C ILE A 171 26.15 -2.44 4.77
N LEU A 172 27.16 -1.62 5.09
CA LEU A 172 28.40 -1.46 4.33
C LEU A 172 29.62 -1.62 5.24
N ARG A 173 30.78 -1.93 4.65
CA ARG A 173 32.05 -1.84 5.38
C ARG A 173 32.35 -0.36 5.67
N PRO A 174 33.09 -0.05 6.74
CA PRO A 174 33.60 1.30 6.94
C PRO A 174 34.55 1.69 5.80
N GLY A 175 34.48 2.93 5.33
CA GLY A 175 35.28 3.40 4.21
C GLY A 175 34.61 4.50 3.40
N LYS A 176 35.25 4.88 2.29
CA LYS A 176 34.77 5.93 1.41
C LYS A 176 33.96 5.35 0.26
N TYR A 177 32.80 5.95 0.03
CA TYR A 177 31.86 5.56 -1.01
C TYR A 177 31.52 6.73 -1.92
N LYS A 178 31.22 6.42 -3.18
CA LYS A 178 30.68 7.35 -4.16
C LYS A 178 29.28 6.89 -4.55
N ILE A 179 28.30 7.76 -4.35
CA ILE A 179 26.92 7.54 -4.79
C ILE A 179 26.72 8.34 -6.08
N VAL A 180 26.19 7.70 -7.11
CA VAL A 180 25.89 8.35 -8.39
C VAL A 180 24.43 8.14 -8.76
N LYS A 181 23.86 9.05 -9.56
CA LYS A 181 22.58 8.79 -10.22
C LYS A 181 22.71 7.56 -11.10
N SER A 182 21.71 6.69 -11.06
CA SER A 182 21.82 5.38 -11.71
C SER A 182 22.06 5.50 -13.22
N GLY A 183 22.99 4.70 -13.73
CA GLY A 183 23.45 4.75 -15.13
C GLY A 183 24.61 5.71 -15.40
N GLU A 184 25.04 6.51 -14.42
CA GLU A 184 26.29 7.27 -14.49
C GLU A 184 27.49 6.38 -14.17
N PRO A 185 28.63 6.53 -14.86
CA PRO A 185 29.83 5.74 -14.55
C PRO A 185 30.51 6.23 -13.27
N PHE A 186 31.29 5.36 -12.60
CA PHE A 186 32.04 5.71 -11.39
C PHE A 186 32.90 6.98 -11.55
N ASN A 187 33.50 7.23 -12.71
CA ASN A 187 34.37 8.38 -12.97
C ASN A 187 33.61 9.67 -13.32
N THR A 188 32.28 9.68 -13.26
CA THR A 188 31.47 10.86 -13.54
C THR A 188 31.85 12.04 -12.64
N ILE A 189 31.77 13.25 -13.18
CA ILE A 189 31.99 14.52 -12.45
C ILE A 189 30.70 15.32 -12.28
N VAL A 190 29.56 14.72 -12.63
CA VAL A 190 28.21 15.26 -12.43
C VAL A 190 27.35 14.20 -11.74
N ASN A 191 26.23 14.61 -11.14
CA ASN A 191 25.28 13.67 -10.52
C ASN A 191 25.91 12.67 -9.53
N PHE A 192 26.91 13.12 -8.77
CA PHE A 192 27.61 12.29 -7.80
C PHE A 192 27.77 12.97 -6.45
N VAL A 193 27.98 12.14 -5.45
CA VAL A 193 28.36 12.55 -4.11
C VAL A 193 29.31 11.53 -3.51
N THR A 194 30.20 11.98 -2.63
CA THR A 194 31.09 11.11 -1.87
C THR A 194 30.81 11.21 -0.39
N ILE A 195 30.81 10.08 0.30
CA ILE A 195 30.59 9.97 1.74
C ILE A 195 31.66 9.08 2.35
N GLU A 196 32.06 9.39 3.57
CA GLU A 196 32.96 8.55 4.38
C GLU A 196 32.16 7.98 5.55
N LEU A 197 32.22 6.66 5.69
CA LEU A 197 31.43 5.92 6.66
C LEU A 197 32.35 5.33 7.74
N GLU A 198 32.09 5.68 8.99
CA GLU A 198 32.80 5.13 10.15
C GLU A 198 32.12 3.88 10.72
N LYS A 199 32.94 3.06 11.36
CA LYS A 199 32.50 1.84 12.05
C LYS A 199 31.50 2.18 13.17
N GLY A 200 30.39 1.47 13.20
CA GLY A 200 29.42 1.53 14.30
C GLY A 200 28.41 2.67 14.18
N ASP A 201 28.46 3.46 13.10
CA ASP A 201 27.63 4.64 12.93
C ASP A 201 26.52 4.44 11.89
N LEU A 202 25.40 5.13 12.14
CA LEU A 202 24.31 5.31 11.18
C LEU A 202 24.39 6.71 10.58
N TYR A 203 24.51 6.77 9.25
CA TYR A 203 24.50 7.99 8.48
C TYR A 203 23.13 8.19 7.82
N GLN A 204 22.50 9.33 8.07
CA GLN A 204 21.28 9.76 7.39
C GLN A 204 21.65 10.84 6.38
N PHE A 205 21.78 10.43 5.12
CA PHE A 205 22.36 11.27 4.09
C PHE A 205 21.29 11.73 3.09
N THR A 206 21.20 13.03 2.87
CA THR A 206 20.20 13.60 1.94
C THR A 206 20.88 14.08 0.67
N ILE A 207 20.29 13.73 -0.48
CA ILE A 207 20.65 14.25 -1.80
C ILE A 207 19.49 15.15 -2.25
N VAL A 208 19.81 16.38 -2.65
CA VAL A 208 18.85 17.33 -3.22
C VAL A 208 18.94 17.26 -4.73
N VAL A 209 17.81 17.16 -5.39
CA VAL A 209 17.71 17.14 -6.86
C VAL A 209 16.89 18.28 -7.40
N ASP A 210 17.17 18.62 -8.65
CA ASP A 210 16.34 19.51 -9.45
C ASP A 210 14.97 18.86 -9.72
N SER A 211 13.88 19.62 -9.54
CA SER A 211 12.51 19.10 -9.75
C SER A 211 12.27 18.70 -11.20
N ASP A 212 12.89 19.40 -12.15
CA ASP A 212 12.61 19.28 -13.58
C ASP A 212 13.58 18.29 -14.23
N THR A 213 14.88 18.45 -14.01
CA THR A 213 15.93 17.64 -14.65
C THR A 213 16.29 16.38 -13.86
N ARG A 214 15.91 16.32 -12.58
CA ARG A 214 16.30 15.25 -11.63
C ARG A 214 17.82 15.10 -11.51
N GLU A 215 18.58 16.17 -11.77
CA GLU A 215 20.03 16.20 -11.56
C GLU A 215 20.35 16.47 -10.09
N PHE A 216 21.48 15.96 -9.60
CA PHE A 216 21.88 16.23 -8.21
C PHE A 216 22.36 17.68 -8.10
N ARG A 217 21.74 18.44 -7.20
CA ARG A 217 22.05 19.86 -6.94
C ARG A 217 22.88 20.05 -5.68
N GLY A 218 22.66 19.22 -4.68
CA GLY A 218 23.34 19.33 -3.39
C GLY A 218 23.24 18.04 -2.58
N PHE A 219 23.99 17.97 -1.51
CA PHE A 219 23.99 16.82 -0.62
C PHE A 219 24.45 17.20 0.79
N GLY A 220 24.05 16.40 1.78
CA GLY A 220 24.52 16.54 3.16
C GLY A 220 23.52 16.02 4.19
N GLU A 221 23.83 16.30 5.45
CA GLU A 221 22.92 16.08 6.58
C GLU A 221 22.05 17.33 6.79
N LEU A 222 20.73 17.15 6.83
CA LEU A 222 19.79 18.24 7.12
C LEU A 222 19.46 18.26 8.62
N LEU A 223 19.77 19.37 9.30
CA LEU A 223 19.45 19.57 10.70
C LEU A 223 17.93 19.76 10.88
N GLY A 224 17.32 18.99 11.78
CA GLY A 224 15.90 19.13 12.14
C GLY A 224 14.92 18.19 11.40
N GLU A 225 15.39 17.36 10.46
CA GLU A 225 14.60 16.32 9.81
C GLU A 225 15.10 14.92 10.21
N SER A 226 15.29 14.68 11.52
CA SER A 226 15.77 13.37 11.96
C SER A 226 14.70 12.30 11.71
N GLU A 227 15.05 11.20 11.06
CA GLU A 227 14.15 10.05 10.85
C GLU A 227 13.66 9.46 12.18
N LYS A 228 14.29 9.81 13.32
CA LYS A 228 13.91 9.38 14.67
C LYS A 228 12.53 9.90 15.08
N GLU A 229 12.11 11.05 14.56
CA GLU A 229 10.76 11.60 14.81
C GLU A 229 9.71 10.93 13.90
N LYS A 230 10.06 10.62 12.64
CA LYS A 230 9.17 9.94 11.68
C LYS A 230 9.04 8.42 11.93
N SER A 231 10.10 7.75 12.36
CA SER A 231 10.11 6.29 12.58
C SER A 231 9.29 5.83 13.78
N ASN A 232 8.91 6.75 14.68
CA ASN A 232 8.08 6.48 15.85
C ASN A 232 6.58 6.62 15.60
N VAL A 233 6.16 7.09 14.42
CA VAL A 233 4.74 7.20 14.07
C VAL A 233 4.21 5.82 13.68
N LYS A 234 3.42 5.22 14.57
CA LYS A 234 2.85 3.87 14.39
C LYS A 234 1.67 3.84 13.42
N TRP A 235 1.05 5.00 13.21
CA TRP A 235 -0.03 5.21 12.26
C TRP A 235 0.53 5.88 11.02
N GLN A 236 0.10 5.40 9.87
CA GLN A 236 0.51 5.92 8.59
C GLN A 236 -0.78 6.35 7.87
N GLU A 237 -0.92 7.63 7.50
CA GLU A 237 -2.03 8.15 6.67
C GLU A 237 -1.59 8.49 5.23
N ARG A 238 -2.41 8.09 4.24
CA ARG A 238 -2.27 8.45 2.83
C ARG A 238 -3.59 8.93 2.25
N LEU A 239 -3.63 10.19 1.82
CA LEU A 239 -4.71 10.74 1.02
C LEU A 239 -4.27 10.85 -0.44
N THR A 240 -5.06 10.28 -1.35
CA THR A 240 -4.83 10.33 -2.80
C THR A 240 -6.01 11.03 -3.44
N LEU A 241 -5.74 12.07 -4.23
CA LEU A 241 -6.71 12.76 -5.06
C LEU A 241 -6.41 12.41 -6.51
N LYS A 242 -7.40 11.91 -7.24
CA LYS A 242 -7.32 11.61 -8.66
C LYS A 242 -8.42 12.36 -9.41
N GLY A 243 -8.09 12.81 -10.60
CA GLY A 243 -9.05 13.46 -11.48
C GLY A 243 -8.78 13.14 -12.95
N ALA A 244 -9.86 12.96 -13.70
CA ALA A 244 -9.86 12.91 -15.15
C ALA A 244 -10.94 13.84 -15.70
N PHE A 245 -10.64 14.47 -16.83
CA PHE A 245 -11.54 15.44 -17.46
C PHE A 245 -11.61 15.16 -18.96
N SER A 246 -12.81 15.17 -19.50
CA SER A 246 -13.06 15.05 -20.94
C SER A 246 -14.04 16.12 -21.40
N LEU A 247 -13.76 16.69 -22.57
CA LEU A 247 -14.64 17.62 -23.27
C LEU A 247 -14.91 17.04 -24.65
N ASN A 248 -16.18 16.77 -24.92
CA ASN A 248 -16.64 16.35 -26.24
C ASN A 248 -17.58 17.41 -26.78
N SER A 249 -17.32 17.88 -27.99
CA SER A 249 -18.23 18.79 -28.69
C SER A 249 -18.53 18.21 -30.06
N ASN A 250 -19.81 18.06 -30.37
CA ASN A 250 -20.26 17.53 -31.64
C ASN A 250 -21.50 18.30 -32.13
N ASN A 251 -21.76 18.23 -33.43
CA ASN A 251 -22.93 18.83 -34.07
C ASN A 251 -23.65 17.78 -34.93
N ILE A 252 -23.65 16.53 -34.46
CA ILE A 252 -24.19 15.38 -35.20
C ILE A 252 -25.71 15.53 -35.38
N ASP A 253 -26.39 16.06 -34.36
CA ASP A 253 -27.85 16.16 -34.34
C ASP A 253 -28.40 17.47 -34.95
N SER A 254 -27.58 18.53 -35.06
CA SER A 254 -27.97 19.82 -35.66
C SER A 254 -26.78 20.52 -36.32
N GLU A 255 -26.95 20.95 -37.57
CA GLU A 255 -25.92 21.69 -38.32
C GLU A 255 -25.57 23.05 -37.67
N LYS A 256 -26.51 23.62 -36.89
CA LYS A 256 -26.38 24.96 -36.29
C LYS A 256 -26.12 24.96 -34.79
N ASP A 257 -26.46 23.89 -34.09
CA ASP A 257 -26.33 23.79 -32.64
C ASP A 257 -25.34 22.69 -32.27
N SER A 258 -24.20 23.10 -31.69
CA SER A 258 -23.22 22.14 -31.15
C SER A 258 -23.63 21.69 -29.76
N GLN A 259 -23.70 20.39 -29.53
CA GLN A 259 -23.78 19.81 -28.19
C GLN A 259 -22.36 19.68 -27.63
N THR A 260 -22.09 20.37 -26.52
CA THR A 260 -20.83 20.25 -25.79
C THR A 260 -21.10 19.60 -24.44
N GLU A 261 -20.41 18.50 -24.19
CA GLU A 261 -20.45 17.75 -22.93
C GLU A 261 -19.08 17.82 -22.26
N ALA A 262 -19.07 18.26 -21.01
CA ALA A 262 -17.93 18.17 -20.13
C ALA A 262 -18.18 17.06 -19.11
N ASN A 263 -17.31 16.05 -19.07
CA ASN A 263 -17.34 15.01 -18.05
C ASN A 263 -16.10 15.14 -17.15
N PHE A 264 -16.33 15.15 -15.85
CA PHE A 264 -15.30 15.15 -14.83
C PHE A 264 -15.47 13.91 -13.95
N ASN A 265 -14.41 13.11 -13.86
CA ASN A 265 -14.31 12.02 -12.90
C ASN A 265 -13.37 12.47 -11.78
N GLY A 266 -13.83 12.36 -10.54
CA GLY A 266 -13.05 12.65 -9.35
C GLY A 266 -13.01 11.44 -8.42
N LYS A 267 -11.84 11.13 -7.88
CA LYS A 267 -11.64 10.05 -6.91
C LYS A 267 -10.79 10.52 -5.74
N ILE A 268 -11.27 10.30 -4.53
CA ILE A 268 -10.59 10.57 -3.27
C ILE A 268 -10.40 9.23 -2.57
N LYS A 269 -9.16 8.82 -2.35
CA LYS A 269 -8.81 7.61 -1.60
C LYS A 269 -8.04 7.98 -0.35
N ASN A 270 -8.57 7.66 0.83
CA ASN A 270 -7.86 7.80 2.10
C ASN A 270 -7.53 6.42 2.68
N ARG A 271 -6.27 6.19 3.02
CA ARG A 271 -5.80 4.95 3.65
C ARG A 271 -5.08 5.29 4.96
N LEU A 272 -5.56 4.72 6.06
CA LEU A 272 -4.94 4.82 7.37
C LEU A 272 -4.50 3.41 7.81
N LYS A 273 -3.21 3.23 8.08
CA LYS A 273 -2.59 1.95 8.40
C LYS A 273 -1.85 2.00 9.73
N TYR A 274 -2.08 1.02 10.60
CA TYR A 274 -1.27 0.71 11.77
C TYR A 274 -0.60 -0.64 11.54
N ASP A 275 0.73 -0.71 11.61
CA ASP A 275 1.51 -1.92 11.30
C ASP A 275 2.60 -2.13 12.35
N VAL A 276 2.15 -2.52 13.55
CA VAL A 276 3.02 -2.86 14.68
C VAL A 276 2.57 -4.19 15.24
N LYS A 277 3.37 -5.22 14.98
CA LYS A 277 3.10 -6.59 15.43
C LYS A 277 2.81 -6.64 16.94
N PRO A 278 1.83 -7.44 17.37
CA PRO A 278 1.08 -8.43 16.57
C PRO A 278 -0.08 -7.86 15.75
N TRP A 279 -0.34 -6.55 15.77
CA TRP A 279 -1.52 -5.95 15.14
C TRP A 279 -1.21 -5.30 13.79
N LEU A 280 -2.10 -5.54 12.82
CA LEU A 280 -2.26 -4.72 11.64
C LEU A 280 -3.69 -4.22 11.56
N ILE A 281 -3.88 -2.91 11.41
CA ILE A 281 -5.19 -2.30 11.21
C ILE A 281 -5.09 -1.46 9.94
N ASN A 282 -6.02 -1.66 9.01
CA ASN A 282 -6.07 -0.94 7.76
C ASN A 282 -7.49 -0.40 7.56
N LEU A 283 -7.61 0.91 7.45
CA LEU A 283 -8.83 1.63 7.13
C LEU A 283 -8.66 2.22 5.74
N ASN A 284 -9.52 1.84 4.81
CA ASN A 284 -9.51 2.31 3.43
C ASN A 284 -10.86 2.96 3.12
N GLN A 285 -10.84 4.20 2.66
CA GLN A 285 -12.01 4.98 2.26
C GLN A 285 -11.81 5.40 0.82
N ILE A 286 -12.77 5.12 -0.04
CA ILE A 286 -12.75 5.54 -1.45
C ILE A 286 -14.07 6.27 -1.71
N PHE A 287 -13.96 7.48 -2.23
CA PHE A 287 -15.07 8.23 -2.75
C PHE A 287 -14.80 8.53 -4.23
N GLU A 288 -15.72 8.14 -5.10
CA GLU A 288 -15.66 8.36 -6.54
C GLU A 288 -16.92 9.08 -6.99
N THR A 289 -16.78 10.02 -7.91
CA THR A 289 -17.92 10.75 -8.48
C THR A 289 -17.65 11.11 -9.94
N ASP A 290 -18.69 10.94 -10.75
CA ASP A 290 -18.75 11.33 -12.15
C ASP A 290 -19.75 12.49 -12.31
N LEU A 291 -19.24 13.64 -12.71
CA LEU A 291 -20.03 14.83 -12.99
C LEU A 291 -20.11 15.06 -14.50
N ARG A 292 -21.30 15.37 -15.00
CA ARG A 292 -21.52 15.81 -16.38
C ARG A 292 -22.21 17.15 -16.44
N LYS A 293 -21.74 18.00 -17.35
CA LYS A 293 -22.38 19.24 -17.75
C LYS A 293 -22.59 19.22 -19.25
N SER A 294 -23.84 19.41 -19.69
CA SER A 294 -24.17 19.68 -21.10
C SER A 294 -24.50 21.16 -21.29
N ASN A 295 -24.59 21.62 -22.53
CA ASN A 295 -24.93 23.00 -22.87
C ASN A 295 -26.30 23.42 -22.33
N GLU A 296 -27.29 22.53 -22.37
CA GLU A 296 -28.68 22.80 -22.00
C GLU A 296 -29.03 22.38 -20.56
N ASP A 297 -28.25 21.48 -19.97
CA ASP A 297 -28.53 20.86 -18.68
C ASP A 297 -27.61 21.38 -17.58
N ASP A 298 -28.09 21.54 -16.34
CA ASP A 298 -27.23 21.81 -15.19
C ASP A 298 -26.20 20.69 -14.91
N ILE A 299 -25.23 20.96 -14.02
CA ILE A 299 -24.26 19.94 -13.60
C ILE A 299 -25.02 18.80 -12.91
N ARG A 300 -24.85 17.59 -13.41
CA ARG A 300 -25.49 16.38 -12.90
C ARG A 300 -24.43 15.39 -12.39
N VAL A 301 -24.71 14.75 -11.28
CA VAL A 301 -23.99 13.55 -10.83
C VAL A 301 -24.54 12.39 -11.65
N ILE A 302 -23.68 11.73 -12.44
CA ILE A 302 -24.08 10.55 -13.22
C ILE A 302 -23.96 9.30 -12.37
N ASN A 303 -22.88 9.22 -11.62
CA ASN A 303 -22.50 8.05 -10.86
C ASN A 303 -21.66 8.52 -9.68
N ASP A 304 -21.83 7.85 -8.56
CA ASP A 304 -21.01 8.07 -7.38
C ASP A 304 -20.91 6.79 -6.58
N ARG A 305 -19.78 6.64 -5.89
CA ARG A 305 -19.50 5.45 -5.11
C ARG A 305 -18.71 5.82 -3.89
N PHE A 306 -19.19 5.35 -2.74
CA PHE A 306 -18.47 5.40 -1.48
C PHE A 306 -18.21 3.98 -1.01
N ASP A 307 -16.94 3.63 -0.88
CA ASP A 307 -16.49 2.37 -0.30
C ASP A 307 -15.69 2.65 0.98
N LEU A 308 -16.01 1.93 2.04
CA LEU A 308 -15.30 1.93 3.31
C LEU A 308 -14.96 0.49 3.67
N THR A 309 -13.67 0.19 3.82
CA THR A 309 -13.19 -1.12 4.27
C THR A 309 -12.32 -0.94 5.50
N ASN A 310 -12.61 -1.70 6.56
CA ASN A 310 -11.81 -1.77 7.76
C ASN A 310 -11.36 -3.22 7.98
N THR A 311 -10.06 -3.47 7.89
CA THR A 311 -9.47 -4.77 8.12
C THR A 311 -8.60 -4.71 9.37
N ALA A 312 -8.77 -5.66 10.29
CA ALA A 312 -7.90 -5.85 11.44
C ALA A 312 -7.33 -7.27 11.43
N ILE A 313 -6.01 -7.39 11.60
CA ILE A 313 -5.29 -8.66 11.61
C ILE A 313 -4.49 -8.77 12.90
N PHE A 314 -4.65 -9.88 13.61
CA PHE A 314 -3.81 -10.28 14.73
C PHE A 314 -2.88 -11.40 14.29
N TYR A 315 -1.61 -11.10 14.14
CA TYR A 315 -0.58 -12.05 13.71
C TYR A 315 -0.11 -12.93 14.88
N PHE A 316 -0.17 -14.25 14.66
CA PHE A 316 0.49 -15.24 15.51
C PHE A 316 1.94 -15.47 15.08
N THR A 317 2.18 -15.38 13.78
CA THR A 317 3.49 -15.50 13.15
C THR A 317 3.63 -14.43 12.06
N ASP A 318 4.81 -14.35 11.44
CA ASP A 318 5.04 -13.43 10.34
C ASP A 318 4.17 -13.73 9.10
N ILE A 319 3.61 -14.93 8.99
CA ILE A 319 2.85 -15.41 7.82
C ILE A 319 1.38 -15.73 8.13
N PHE A 320 0.97 -15.81 9.40
CA PHE A 320 -0.35 -16.29 9.78
C PHE A 320 -0.96 -15.47 10.92
N GLY A 321 -2.25 -15.17 10.78
CA GLY A 321 -3.01 -14.43 11.78
C GLY A 321 -4.52 -14.67 11.67
N PHE A 322 -5.26 -14.23 12.69
CA PHE A 322 -6.70 -14.03 12.57
C PHE A 322 -6.98 -12.69 11.92
N TYR A 323 -8.00 -12.61 11.08
CA TYR A 323 -8.50 -11.35 10.57
C TYR A 323 -9.99 -11.18 10.84
N GLY A 324 -10.38 -9.92 10.95
CA GLY A 324 -11.75 -9.46 10.80
C GLY A 324 -11.80 -8.33 9.79
N GLU A 325 -12.87 -8.27 9.01
CA GLU A 325 -13.11 -7.21 8.05
C GLU A 325 -14.56 -6.70 8.14
N LEU A 326 -14.71 -5.39 8.05
CA LEU A 326 -15.98 -4.71 7.90
C LEU A 326 -15.93 -3.91 6.60
N SER A 327 -16.92 -4.10 5.73
CA SER A 327 -17.05 -3.34 4.49
C SER A 327 -18.41 -2.66 4.41
N LEU A 328 -18.41 -1.46 3.83
CA LEU A 328 -19.61 -0.67 3.54
C LEU A 328 -19.46 -0.07 2.15
N ARG A 329 -20.49 -0.21 1.32
CA ARG A 329 -20.60 0.40 0.01
C ARG A 329 -21.94 1.12 -0.10
N SER A 330 -21.94 2.35 -0.59
CA SER A 330 -23.14 3.16 -0.82
C SER A 330 -22.95 4.20 -1.92
N GLU A 331 -24.04 4.81 -2.35
CA GLU A 331 -24.08 6.03 -3.18
C GLU A 331 -24.36 7.23 -2.23
N ILE A 332 -23.54 8.28 -2.21
CA ILE A 332 -23.73 9.46 -1.33
C ILE A 332 -24.80 10.41 -1.89
N PHE A 333 -25.00 10.44 -3.21
CA PHE A 333 -26.02 11.26 -3.85
C PHE A 333 -27.24 10.43 -4.26
N SER A 334 -28.37 11.11 -4.45
CA SER A 334 -29.54 10.47 -5.07
C SER A 334 -29.29 10.27 -6.56
N ASN A 335 -29.57 9.09 -7.08
CA ASN A 335 -29.51 8.84 -8.51
C ASN A 335 -30.85 9.18 -9.15
N THR A 336 -30.81 10.01 -10.18
CA THR A 336 -32.00 10.47 -10.92
C THR A 336 -31.81 10.16 -12.39
N ASN A 337 -32.77 9.44 -12.97
CA ASN A 337 -32.85 9.27 -14.41
C ASN A 337 -33.52 10.49 -15.04
N TYR A 338 -32.82 11.14 -15.96
CA TYR A 338 -33.33 12.27 -16.73
C TYR A 338 -33.73 11.79 -18.13
N PHE A 339 -34.87 12.28 -18.63
CA PHE A 339 -35.40 11.92 -19.93
C PHE A 339 -35.28 13.09 -20.90
N SER A 340 -34.96 12.78 -22.17
CA SER A 340 -34.93 13.78 -23.24
C SER A 340 -36.31 14.27 -23.65
N GLU A 341 -37.36 13.48 -23.36
CA GLU A 341 -38.77 13.80 -23.59
C GLU A 341 -39.58 13.38 -22.37
N ASP A 342 -40.65 14.12 -22.05
CA ASP A 342 -41.53 13.83 -20.91
C ASP A 342 -42.13 12.43 -21.03
N LYS A 343 -42.00 11.63 -19.96
CA LYS A 343 -42.51 10.24 -19.92
C LYS A 343 -43.59 10.08 -18.87
N ASN A 344 -44.52 9.17 -19.12
CA ASN A 344 -45.38 8.63 -18.07
C ASN A 344 -44.67 7.44 -17.41
N ILE A 345 -44.64 7.42 -16.08
CA ILE A 345 -43.85 6.49 -15.30
C ILE A 345 -44.71 5.81 -14.25
N LYS A 346 -44.54 4.51 -14.09
CA LYS A 346 -45.15 3.73 -13.01
C LYS A 346 -44.03 3.18 -12.11
N LYS A 347 -43.99 3.60 -10.85
CA LYS A 347 -43.13 3.00 -9.82
C LYS A 347 -43.90 1.92 -9.08
N ILE A 348 -43.40 0.70 -9.15
CA ILE A 348 -43.95 -0.46 -8.46
C ILE A 348 -43.11 -0.72 -7.22
N TYR A 349 -43.68 -0.41 -6.07
CA TYR A 349 -43.15 -0.76 -4.76
C TYR A 349 -43.61 -2.16 -4.38
N SER A 350 -42.95 -2.74 -3.39
CA SER A 350 -43.41 -3.97 -2.72
C SER A 350 -44.85 -3.89 -2.17
N SER A 351 -45.32 -2.70 -1.80
CA SER A 351 -46.61 -2.49 -1.12
C SER A 351 -47.63 -1.62 -1.87
N LYS A 352 -47.22 -0.86 -2.88
CA LYS A 352 -48.05 0.11 -3.60
C LYS A 352 -47.54 0.36 -5.01
N VAL A 353 -48.37 1.01 -5.82
CA VAL A 353 -47.98 1.49 -7.16
C VAL A 353 -48.20 2.99 -7.18
N GLU A 354 -47.21 3.73 -7.64
CA GLU A 354 -47.30 5.17 -7.87
C GLU A 354 -47.16 5.45 -9.37
N THR A 355 -47.94 6.41 -9.86
CA THR A 355 -47.96 6.81 -11.27
C THR A 355 -47.64 8.29 -11.38
N PHE A 356 -46.74 8.61 -12.29
CA PHE A 356 -46.30 9.95 -12.63
C PHE A 356 -46.60 10.17 -14.10
N GLU A 357 -47.18 11.31 -14.46
CA GLU A 357 -47.54 11.64 -15.84
C GLU A 357 -46.72 12.85 -16.31
N GLY A 358 -46.19 12.77 -17.53
CA GLY A 358 -45.45 13.86 -18.17
C GLY A 358 -44.26 14.38 -17.36
N VAL A 359 -43.43 13.48 -16.81
CA VAL A 359 -42.26 13.88 -16.01
C VAL A 359 -40.98 13.82 -16.84
N SER A 360 -40.12 14.82 -16.66
CA SER A 360 -38.80 14.94 -17.29
C SER A 360 -37.71 14.16 -16.57
N ASP A 361 -37.94 13.77 -15.32
CA ASP A 361 -36.97 13.05 -14.50
C ASP A 361 -37.65 12.18 -13.44
N ILE A 362 -36.90 11.20 -12.91
CA ILE A 362 -37.35 10.35 -11.82
C ILE A 362 -36.17 9.88 -10.96
N GLU A 363 -36.29 10.04 -9.64
CA GLU A 363 -35.34 9.47 -8.69
C GLU A 363 -35.40 7.94 -8.74
N VAL A 364 -34.28 7.26 -8.99
CA VAL A 364 -34.19 5.80 -9.05
C VAL A 364 -33.50 5.21 -7.82
N SER A 365 -32.65 5.97 -7.14
CA SER A 365 -32.13 5.62 -5.81
C SER A 365 -32.05 6.85 -4.91
N PRO A 366 -32.45 6.76 -3.63
CA PRO A 366 -32.23 7.83 -2.68
C PRO A 366 -30.79 7.83 -2.17
N VAL A 367 -30.40 8.93 -1.54
CA VAL A 367 -29.11 9.08 -0.85
C VAL A 367 -28.80 7.89 0.07
N ILE A 368 -27.55 7.41 0.02
CA ILE A 368 -26.97 6.27 0.78
C ILE A 368 -27.42 4.89 0.26
N PHE A 369 -28.37 4.81 -0.67
CA PHE A 369 -28.87 3.55 -1.20
C PHE A 369 -28.45 3.35 -2.67
N PRO A 370 -28.13 2.11 -3.09
CA PRO A 370 -28.13 0.87 -2.29
C PRO A 370 -27.02 0.86 -1.24
N LEU A 371 -27.34 0.33 -0.05
CA LEU A 371 -26.38 0.18 1.05
C LEU A 371 -25.98 -1.28 1.19
N THR A 372 -24.75 -1.61 0.81
CA THR A 372 -24.18 -2.93 1.03
C THR A 372 -23.24 -2.92 2.23
N THR A 373 -23.47 -3.81 3.19
CA THR A 373 -22.60 -4.01 4.35
C THR A 373 -22.07 -5.44 4.34
N GLY A 374 -20.77 -5.60 4.59
CA GLY A 374 -20.11 -6.89 4.71
C GLY A 374 -19.40 -7.02 6.06
N GLU A 375 -19.46 -8.22 6.62
CA GLU A 375 -18.73 -8.61 7.83
C GLU A 375 -18.04 -9.94 7.57
N GLU A 376 -16.74 -10.03 7.86
CA GLU A 376 -15.96 -11.24 7.63
C GLU A 376 -15.03 -11.50 8.81
N ILE A 377 -14.88 -12.77 9.17
CA ILE A 377 -13.87 -13.22 10.13
C ILE A 377 -13.22 -14.51 9.66
N GLY A 378 -11.94 -14.66 9.93
CA GLY A 378 -11.26 -15.90 9.61
C GLY A 378 -9.75 -15.84 9.78
N PHE A 379 -9.08 -16.57 8.89
CA PHE A 379 -7.64 -16.72 8.88
C PHE A 379 -7.03 -15.94 7.72
N ASN A 380 -5.95 -15.24 8.02
CA ASN A 380 -5.14 -14.51 7.05
C ASN A 380 -3.76 -15.17 6.96
N PHE A 381 -3.32 -15.36 5.72
CA PHE A 381 -2.04 -15.94 5.41
C PHE A 381 -1.28 -15.01 4.45
N HIS A 382 -0.14 -14.48 4.90
CA HIS A 382 0.79 -13.75 4.06
C HIS A 382 1.81 -14.74 3.51
N LEU A 383 1.72 -15.02 2.21
CA LEU A 383 2.60 -15.97 1.54
C LEU A 383 3.90 -15.29 1.09
N LEU A 384 3.81 -14.02 0.68
CA LEU A 384 4.94 -13.23 0.23
C LEU A 384 4.78 -11.79 0.71
N ASN A 385 5.85 -11.23 1.28
CA ASN A 385 5.87 -9.84 1.74
C ASN A 385 7.22 -9.22 1.41
N GLU A 386 7.43 -9.01 0.11
CA GLU A 386 8.66 -8.48 -0.46
C GLU A 386 8.42 -7.08 -1.06
N PRO A 387 9.44 -6.20 -1.12
CA PRO A 387 9.27 -4.83 -1.62
C PRO A 387 8.77 -4.67 -3.07
N ARG A 388 8.77 -5.76 -3.85
CA ARG A 388 8.27 -5.79 -5.24
C ARG A 388 7.06 -6.71 -5.43
N ALA A 389 6.68 -7.45 -4.39
CA ALA A 389 5.65 -8.46 -4.50
C ALA A 389 5.04 -8.74 -3.11
N ASN A 390 3.75 -8.47 -2.97
CA ASN A 390 2.96 -8.83 -1.81
C ASN A 390 1.88 -9.80 -2.25
N LEU A 391 1.71 -10.88 -1.49
CA LEU A 391 0.68 -11.87 -1.77
C LEU A 391 0.09 -12.40 -0.47
N TYR A 392 -1.22 -12.28 -0.35
CA TYR A 392 -1.99 -12.80 0.77
C TYR A 392 -3.18 -13.62 0.30
N PHE A 393 -3.60 -14.55 1.15
CA PHE A 393 -4.90 -15.17 1.03
C PHE A 393 -5.61 -15.19 2.38
N ARG A 394 -6.93 -15.10 2.33
CA ARG A 394 -7.81 -15.14 3.48
C ARG A 394 -8.91 -16.15 3.23
N THR A 395 -9.33 -16.81 4.30
CA THR A 395 -10.46 -17.72 4.28
C THR A 395 -11.20 -17.63 5.60
N GLY A 396 -12.51 -17.76 5.56
CA GLY A 396 -13.31 -17.60 6.75
C GLY A 396 -14.80 -17.74 6.50
N ILE A 397 -15.55 -17.11 7.37
CA ILE A 397 -16.99 -16.95 7.25
C ILE A 397 -17.31 -15.48 7.12
N GLY A 398 -18.32 -15.18 6.31
CA GLY A 398 -18.75 -13.82 6.11
C GLY A 398 -20.24 -13.71 5.85
N MET A 399 -20.71 -12.49 5.99
CA MET A 399 -22.09 -12.09 5.79
C MET A 399 -22.08 -10.80 4.98
N GLU A 400 -22.93 -10.74 3.96
CA GLU A 400 -23.10 -9.57 3.13
C GLU A 400 -24.60 -9.31 3.00
N GLN A 401 -24.99 -8.07 3.28
CA GLN A 401 -26.36 -7.61 3.22
C GLN A 401 -26.41 -6.38 2.31
N THR A 402 -27.29 -6.40 1.33
CA THR A 402 -27.59 -5.23 0.49
C THR A 402 -29.02 -4.79 0.76
N ASN A 403 -29.16 -3.59 1.31
CA ASN A 403 -30.44 -2.92 1.52
C ASN A 403 -30.72 -2.01 0.33
N ASN A 404 -31.83 -2.27 -0.36
CA ASN A 404 -32.27 -1.61 -1.59
C ASN A 404 -33.54 -0.78 -1.35
N ASN A 405 -33.72 -0.23 -0.16
CA ASN A 405 -34.90 0.54 0.20
C ASN A 405 -35.15 1.71 -0.78
N ASN A 406 -36.27 1.66 -1.51
CA ASN A 406 -36.60 2.61 -2.58
C ASN A 406 -35.56 2.70 -3.71
N VAL A 407 -34.83 1.62 -3.99
CA VAL A 407 -33.98 1.51 -5.18
C VAL A 407 -34.78 0.84 -6.29
N PHE A 408 -34.80 1.44 -7.48
CA PHE A 408 -35.62 0.99 -8.60
C PHE A 408 -34.79 0.66 -9.82
N GLU A 409 -35.17 -0.41 -10.52
CA GLU A 409 -34.66 -0.75 -11.86
C GLU A 409 -35.76 -0.62 -12.91
N GLU A 410 -35.38 -0.23 -14.12
CA GLU A 410 -36.32 -0.20 -15.26
C GLU A 410 -36.65 -1.64 -15.67
N SER A 411 -37.91 -2.03 -15.51
CA SER A 411 -38.37 -3.39 -15.78
C SER A 411 -39.00 -3.55 -17.17
N GLY A 412 -39.26 -2.44 -17.88
CA GLY A 412 -39.85 -2.43 -19.22
C GLY A 412 -40.92 -1.36 -19.41
N VAL A 413 -41.76 -1.53 -20.43
CA VAL A 413 -42.83 -0.58 -20.82
C VAL A 413 -44.18 -1.30 -20.86
N GLU A 414 -45.20 -0.73 -20.22
CA GLU A 414 -46.58 -1.23 -20.23
C GLU A 414 -47.53 -0.13 -20.72
N GLY A 415 -48.04 -0.30 -21.94
CA GLY A 415 -48.84 0.74 -22.60
C GLY A 415 -48.02 2.01 -22.84
N ASN A 416 -48.48 3.15 -22.33
CA ASN A 416 -47.75 4.43 -22.41
C ASN A 416 -46.86 4.69 -21.19
N TYR A 417 -46.69 3.72 -20.28
CA TYR A 417 -45.94 3.89 -19.04
C TYR A 417 -44.61 3.13 -19.07
N THR A 418 -43.52 3.80 -18.70
CA THR A 418 -42.24 3.14 -18.36
C THR A 418 -42.33 2.63 -16.93
N ILE A 419 -42.00 1.36 -16.70
CA ILE A 419 -42.11 0.71 -15.39
C ILE A 419 -40.75 0.70 -14.69
N TYR A 420 -40.74 1.23 -13.48
CA TYR A 420 -39.64 1.09 -12.53
C TYR A 420 -40.10 0.18 -11.40
N LYS A 421 -39.36 -0.90 -11.14
CA LYS A 421 -39.67 -1.87 -10.09
C LYS A 421 -38.65 -1.80 -8.97
N GLU A 422 -39.13 -1.79 -7.74
CA GLU A 422 -38.28 -1.81 -6.55
C GLU A 422 -37.43 -3.10 -6.52
N ILE A 423 -36.13 -2.95 -6.29
CA ILE A 423 -35.18 -4.05 -6.20
C ILE A 423 -35.27 -4.69 -4.81
N ASP A 424 -35.43 -6.00 -4.75
CA ASP A 424 -35.46 -6.71 -3.48
C ASP A 424 -34.11 -6.65 -2.75
N ASN A 425 -34.18 -6.54 -1.42
CA ASN A 425 -33.03 -6.68 -0.53
C ASN A 425 -32.31 -8.02 -0.76
N ASN A 426 -30.99 -8.02 -0.61
CA ASN A 426 -30.18 -9.22 -0.74
C ASN A 426 -29.45 -9.54 0.56
N TYR A 427 -29.34 -10.83 0.86
CA TYR A 427 -28.60 -11.32 2.02
C TYR A 427 -27.93 -12.64 1.67
N ILE A 428 -26.61 -12.69 1.85
CA ILE A 428 -25.82 -13.89 1.66
C ILE A 428 -24.91 -14.06 2.88
N ASN A 429 -24.85 -15.29 3.40
CA ASN A 429 -23.91 -15.66 4.45
C ASN A 429 -23.25 -16.98 4.08
N GLY A 430 -21.95 -17.11 4.33
CA GLY A 430 -21.21 -18.14 3.64
C GLY A 430 -19.77 -18.32 4.03
N LEU A 431 -19.14 -19.28 3.37
CA LEU A 431 -17.69 -19.39 3.34
C LEU A 431 -17.14 -18.30 2.44
N VAL A 432 -16.15 -17.58 2.93
CA VAL A 432 -15.44 -16.56 2.18
C VAL A 432 -14.03 -17.03 1.87
N PHE A 433 -13.62 -16.78 0.64
CA PHE A 433 -12.24 -16.87 0.19
C PHE A 433 -11.87 -15.56 -0.48
N SER A 434 -10.77 -14.97 -0.08
CA SER A 434 -10.18 -13.85 -0.81
C SER A 434 -8.69 -14.04 -0.97
N ALA A 435 -8.16 -13.55 -2.07
CA ALA A 435 -6.73 -13.51 -2.33
C ALA A 435 -6.38 -12.18 -2.97
N GLY A 436 -5.31 -11.57 -2.51
CA GLY A 436 -4.84 -10.30 -3.02
C GLY A 436 -3.37 -10.39 -3.37
N SER A 437 -2.99 -9.66 -4.40
CA SER A 437 -1.62 -9.54 -4.83
C SER A 437 -1.32 -8.14 -5.33
N ASP A 438 -0.16 -7.63 -4.94
CA ASP A 438 0.43 -6.42 -5.51
C ASP A 438 1.81 -6.81 -6.06
N PHE A 439 1.99 -6.62 -7.37
CA PHE A 439 3.24 -6.86 -8.06
C PHE A 439 3.74 -5.61 -8.74
N ARG A 440 4.99 -5.25 -8.47
CA ARG A 440 5.73 -4.29 -9.28
C ARG A 440 6.50 -4.99 -10.38
N VAL A 441 5.88 -5.09 -11.56
CA VAL A 441 6.46 -5.77 -12.72
C VAL A 441 7.68 -5.00 -13.25
N PHE A 442 7.58 -3.66 -13.36
CA PHE A 442 8.68 -2.76 -13.78
C PHE A 442 8.71 -1.49 -12.91
N SER A 443 9.71 -0.62 -13.07
CA SER A 443 9.84 0.61 -12.25
C SER A 443 8.62 1.53 -12.32
N ASN A 444 7.93 1.53 -13.47
CA ASN A 444 6.80 2.36 -13.85
C ASN A 444 5.49 1.56 -14.03
N LEU A 445 5.47 0.25 -13.80
CA LEU A 445 4.27 -0.57 -13.93
C LEU A 445 3.99 -1.32 -12.63
N ASN A 446 2.85 -1.00 -12.02
CA ASN A 446 2.29 -1.74 -10.89
C ASN A 446 1.06 -2.53 -11.36
N TYR A 447 0.89 -3.72 -10.81
CA TYR A 447 -0.24 -4.60 -11.04
C TYR A 447 -0.81 -5.05 -9.70
N GLU A 448 -2.05 -4.65 -9.42
CA GLU A 448 -2.80 -5.06 -8.24
C GLU A 448 -3.94 -5.99 -8.69
N SER A 449 -4.18 -7.05 -7.93
CA SER A 449 -5.30 -7.95 -8.19
C SER A 449 -5.89 -8.44 -6.89
N GLU A 450 -7.21 -8.40 -6.79
CA GLU A 450 -7.96 -8.89 -5.66
C GLU A 450 -9.12 -9.75 -6.15
N VAL A 451 -9.18 -10.98 -5.66
CA VAL A 451 -10.30 -11.89 -5.88
C VAL A 451 -11.01 -12.13 -4.57
N ARG A 452 -12.33 -12.07 -4.60
CA ARG A 452 -13.22 -12.40 -3.49
C ARG A 452 -14.32 -13.31 -3.97
N PHE A 453 -14.57 -14.35 -3.19
CA PHE A 453 -15.58 -15.35 -3.43
C PHE A 453 -16.34 -15.63 -2.13
N ILE A 454 -17.66 -15.57 -2.17
CA ILE A 454 -18.52 -15.99 -1.06
C ILE A 454 -19.52 -17.03 -1.55
N LYS A 455 -19.58 -18.17 -0.85
CA LYS A 455 -20.52 -19.25 -1.14
C LYS A 455 -21.54 -19.40 -0.02
N SER A 456 -22.83 -19.30 -0.36
CA SER A 456 -23.94 -19.34 0.59
C SER A 456 -24.00 -20.66 1.37
N PHE A 457 -24.29 -20.55 2.67
CA PHE A 457 -24.62 -21.71 3.52
C PHE A 457 -26.05 -22.20 3.32
N THR A 458 -26.94 -21.31 2.87
CA THR A 458 -28.39 -21.59 2.81
C THR A 458 -28.83 -22.15 1.47
N LYS A 459 -28.22 -21.70 0.36
CA LYS A 459 -28.51 -22.15 -0.99
C LYS A 459 -27.23 -22.65 -1.65
N ALA A 460 -27.18 -23.94 -1.98
CA ALA A 460 -25.94 -24.59 -2.46
C ALA A 460 -25.39 -24.00 -3.77
N ASP A 461 -26.28 -23.46 -4.60
CA ASP A 461 -25.96 -22.85 -5.89
C ASP A 461 -25.77 -21.34 -5.82
N GLU A 462 -25.91 -20.72 -4.63
CA GLU A 462 -25.79 -19.27 -4.47
C GLU A 462 -24.35 -18.86 -4.12
N TYR A 463 -23.69 -18.12 -5.01
CA TYR A 463 -22.35 -17.59 -4.82
C TYR A 463 -22.15 -16.23 -5.48
N ASN A 464 -21.37 -15.37 -4.82
CA ASN A 464 -20.87 -14.14 -5.43
C ASN A 464 -19.37 -14.27 -5.67
N PHE A 465 -18.93 -13.79 -6.84
CA PHE A 465 -17.54 -13.73 -7.24
C PHE A 465 -17.23 -12.33 -7.73
N ASN A 466 -16.15 -11.75 -7.21
CA ASN A 466 -15.60 -10.49 -7.65
C ASN A 466 -14.10 -10.66 -7.89
N TRP A 467 -13.60 -10.22 -9.04
CA TRP A 467 -12.17 -10.24 -9.34
C TRP A 467 -11.77 -8.93 -10.01
N GLU A 468 -11.09 -8.11 -9.23
CA GLU A 468 -10.60 -6.80 -9.60
C GLU A 468 -9.13 -6.89 -9.99
N ASN A 469 -8.75 -6.21 -11.06
CA ASN A 469 -7.39 -6.14 -11.58
C ASN A 469 -7.12 -4.68 -11.96
N ASN A 470 -6.04 -4.11 -11.43
CA ASN A 470 -5.63 -2.75 -11.71
C ASN A 470 -4.20 -2.74 -12.23
N PHE A 471 -3.99 -2.14 -13.40
CA PHE A 471 -2.69 -1.87 -13.96
C PHE A 471 -2.43 -0.37 -13.93
N THR A 472 -1.43 0.06 -13.16
CA THR A 472 -1.03 1.47 -13.11
C THR A 472 0.32 1.65 -13.80
N PHE A 473 0.31 2.37 -14.91
CA PHE A 473 1.51 2.79 -15.63
C PHE A 473 1.83 4.26 -15.34
N ASN A 474 2.89 4.50 -14.58
CA ASN A 474 3.32 5.85 -14.22
C ASN A 474 4.11 6.47 -15.38
N ILE A 475 3.61 7.55 -15.96
CA ILE A 475 4.26 8.27 -17.06
C ILE A 475 5.24 9.31 -16.48
N PHE A 476 4.76 10.13 -15.54
CA PHE A 476 5.54 11.05 -14.71
C PHE A 476 4.85 11.26 -13.35
N GLN A 477 5.46 12.02 -12.43
CA GLN A 477 5.09 12.06 -11.00
C GLN A 477 3.59 12.21 -10.71
N TYR A 478 2.89 13.04 -11.48
CA TYR A 478 1.46 13.32 -11.29
C TYR A 478 0.57 12.78 -12.41
N LEU A 479 1.11 12.01 -13.37
CA LEU A 479 0.33 11.48 -14.49
C LEU A 479 0.55 9.97 -14.63
N SER A 480 -0.55 9.23 -14.53
CA SER A 480 -0.57 7.79 -14.71
C SER A 480 -1.64 7.38 -15.72
N LEU A 481 -1.36 6.31 -16.46
CA LEU A 481 -2.37 5.58 -17.21
C LEU A 481 -2.83 4.42 -16.32
N GLU A 482 -4.10 4.43 -15.93
CA GLU A 482 -4.72 3.37 -15.13
C GLU A 482 -5.64 2.52 -16.01
N TYR A 483 -5.46 1.21 -15.96
CA TYR A 483 -6.33 0.25 -16.63
C TYR A 483 -6.92 -0.71 -15.61
N ASN A 484 -8.23 -0.59 -15.38
CA ASN A 484 -8.99 -1.42 -14.46
C ASN A 484 -9.80 -2.45 -15.23
N ILE A 485 -9.77 -3.70 -14.75
CA ILE A 485 -10.59 -4.81 -15.22
C ILE A 485 -11.29 -5.42 -14.02
N ASP A 486 -12.61 -5.46 -14.05
CA ASP A 486 -13.45 -5.98 -12.98
C ASP A 486 -14.35 -7.08 -13.54
N PHE A 487 -14.26 -8.28 -12.95
CA PHE A 487 -15.11 -9.42 -13.26
C PHE A 487 -16.05 -9.70 -12.09
N GLN A 488 -17.35 -9.61 -12.34
CA GLN A 488 -18.38 -9.83 -11.33
C GLN A 488 -19.34 -10.93 -11.76
N TYR A 489 -19.65 -11.85 -10.86
CA TYR A 489 -20.74 -12.80 -10.99
C TYR A 489 -21.56 -12.80 -9.71
N SER A 490 -22.88 -12.86 -9.87
CA SER A 490 -23.86 -13.00 -8.79
C SER A 490 -25.07 -13.75 -9.34
N ASP A 491 -25.74 -14.60 -8.57
CA ASP A 491 -26.84 -15.43 -9.10
C ASP A 491 -28.10 -14.65 -9.53
N LYS A 492 -28.15 -13.34 -9.30
CA LYS A 492 -29.17 -12.48 -9.94
C LYS A 492 -28.87 -12.21 -11.43
N LYS A 493 -27.63 -12.43 -11.86
CA LYS A 493 -27.17 -12.31 -13.24
C LYS A 493 -26.53 -13.65 -13.64
N ASP A 494 -27.24 -14.44 -14.45
CA ASP A 494 -26.79 -15.75 -14.94
C ASP A 494 -25.56 -15.70 -15.88
N TYR A 495 -24.77 -14.62 -15.86
CA TYR A 495 -23.62 -14.39 -16.71
C TYR A 495 -22.54 -13.60 -15.98
N LEU A 496 -21.28 -13.81 -16.38
CA LEU A 496 -20.15 -13.02 -15.92
C LEU A 496 -20.23 -11.61 -16.49
N VAL A 497 -20.32 -10.62 -15.62
CA VAL A 497 -20.18 -9.20 -15.98
C VAL A 497 -18.70 -8.87 -15.98
N TRP A 498 -18.25 -8.18 -17.00
CA TRP A 498 -16.89 -7.68 -17.17
C TRP A 498 -16.95 -6.18 -17.44
N LYS A 499 -16.15 -5.42 -16.70
CA LYS A 499 -16.03 -3.97 -16.85
C LYS A 499 -14.57 -3.63 -17.10
N HIS A 500 -14.35 -2.78 -18.09
CA HIS A 500 -13.04 -2.28 -18.45
C HIS A 500 -13.05 -0.76 -18.34
N ASN A 501 -12.04 -0.19 -17.71
CA ASN A 501 -11.89 1.25 -17.64
C ASN A 501 -10.44 1.62 -17.88
N LEU A 502 -10.20 2.55 -18.82
CA LEU A 502 -8.87 3.08 -19.14
C LEU A 502 -8.89 4.58 -18.90
N LEU A 503 -8.11 5.05 -17.94
CA LEU A 503 -8.09 6.44 -17.50
C LEU A 503 -6.68 7.00 -17.61
N LEU A 504 -6.58 8.21 -18.16
CA LEU A 504 -5.39 9.04 -17.99
C LEU A 504 -5.65 9.97 -16.80
N GLU A 505 -4.96 9.71 -15.69
CA GLU A 505 -5.28 10.33 -14.40
C GLU A 505 -4.18 11.27 -13.93
N PHE A 506 -4.61 12.44 -13.45
CA PHE A 506 -3.77 13.28 -12.63
C PHE A 506 -3.90 12.84 -11.18
N SER A 507 -2.78 12.44 -10.56
CA SER A 507 -2.75 11.98 -9.17
C SER A 507 -1.92 12.91 -8.30
N TYR A 508 -2.48 13.32 -7.17
CA TYR A 508 -1.75 14.02 -6.11
C TYR A 508 -1.88 13.25 -4.80
N TYR A 509 -0.79 13.17 -4.04
CA TYR A 509 -0.70 12.36 -2.85
C TYR A 509 -0.27 13.22 -1.66
N PHE A 510 -0.93 13.04 -0.52
CA PHE A 510 -0.51 13.58 0.77
C PHE A 510 -0.19 12.43 1.70
N THR A 511 0.93 12.51 2.41
CA THR A 511 1.35 11.51 3.41
C THR A 511 1.84 12.20 4.67
N ASN A 512 1.39 11.71 5.83
CA ASN A 512 1.84 12.13 7.15
C ASN A 512 2.50 10.98 7.90
#